data_AF-A0A7V2W3C4-F1
#
_entry.id   AF-A0A7V2W3C4-F1
#
_cell.length_a   1.000
_cell.length_b   1.000
_cell.length_c   1.000
_cell.angle_alpha   90.00
_cell.angle_beta   90.00
_cell.angle_gamma   90.00
#
_symmetry.space_group_name_H-M   'P 1'
#
loop_
_entity.id
_entity.type
_entity.pdbx_description
1 polymer ?
#
loop_
_entity_poly.entity_id
_entity_poly.type
_entity_poly.pdbx_seq_one_letter_code
_entity_poly.pdbx_strand_id
1 'polypeptide(L)'
;MNNLDSIAEQIRKSLAAKDRAREQMLPLCRDSIRHSSNTIRAVHRQEFDEAEELLRKARSLISDAEKAVSSNRELANGGIIRDAHKEYAEASITLALVNGKSLPSPKTLRVDDAAYLNGLGEAVGEIRRYLLDSMRRGDLSRGEELLGIMDDIYSTLVTMDYPDAITGGLRRTTDMVRGVLERTRSDLTLTMRQEELEKRLVSLPVDIPASIEEAMSEKDMPETKTNEPVLDDKQMDIYEALIEWRQKRATEENLTENIIARNSMLKEIIRINPSNMHELMEIKGFGERRANKYGRDIMRILKKQP
;
A
#
# COMPACT_ATOMS: atom_id res chain seq x y z
N MET A 1 -29.19 20.07 60.33
CA MET A 1 -28.28 19.24 59.50
C MET A 1 -29.01 18.39 58.45
N ASN A 2 -30.31 18.08 58.60
CA ASN A 2 -31.12 17.26 57.66
C ASN A 2 -31.17 17.73 56.19
N ASN A 3 -30.88 19.00 55.89
CA ASN A 3 -30.86 19.50 54.51
C ASN A 3 -29.62 19.01 53.74
N LEU A 4 -28.47 18.89 54.41
CA LEU A 4 -27.23 18.45 53.76
C LEU A 4 -27.31 17.00 53.31
N ASP A 5 -27.90 16.12 54.12
CA ASP A 5 -28.06 14.70 53.77
C ASP A 5 -29.00 14.49 52.58
N SER A 6 -30.08 15.28 52.51
CA SER A 6 -31.01 15.25 51.38
C SER A 6 -30.34 15.76 50.09
N ILE A 7 -29.61 16.88 50.17
CA ILE A 7 -28.83 17.42 49.04
C ILE A 7 -27.79 16.40 48.59
N ALA A 8 -27.02 15.82 49.51
CA ALA A 8 -26.00 14.82 49.22
C ALA A 8 -26.60 13.59 48.54
N GLU A 9 -27.76 13.12 48.98
CA GLU A 9 -28.43 11.95 48.39
C GLU A 9 -28.95 12.23 46.97
N GLN A 10 -29.48 13.43 46.71
CA GLN A 10 -29.86 13.83 45.35
C GLN A 10 -28.64 13.91 44.42
N ILE A 11 -27.53 14.48 44.91
CA ILE A 11 -26.27 14.55 44.15
C ILE A 11 -25.74 13.14 43.85
N ARG A 12 -25.71 12.23 44.83
CA ARG A 12 -25.28 10.84 44.63
C ARG A 12 -26.10 10.13 43.55
N LYS A 13 -27.43 10.28 43.58
CA LYS A 13 -28.31 9.69 42.56
C LYS A 13 -28.02 10.22 41.15
N SER A 14 -27.81 11.54 41.03
CA SER A 14 -27.45 12.17 39.75
C SER A 14 -26.10 11.67 39.23
N LEU A 15 -25.07 11.64 40.08
CA LEU A 15 -23.74 11.16 39.70
C LEU A 15 -23.74 9.67 39.35
N ALA A 16 -24.46 8.83 40.10
CA ALA A 16 -24.59 7.41 39.80
C ALA A 16 -25.36 7.14 38.49
N ALA A 17 -26.29 8.01 38.09
CA ALA A 17 -26.94 7.92 36.78
C ALA A 17 -25.98 8.32 35.65
N LYS A 18 -25.19 9.39 35.84
CA LYS A 18 -24.14 9.81 34.89
C LYS A 18 -23.09 8.71 34.69
N ASP A 19 -22.61 8.13 35.78
CA ASP A 19 -21.58 7.08 35.76
C ASP A 19 -22.07 5.82 35.03
N ARG A 20 -23.30 5.37 35.31
CA ARG A 20 -23.92 4.25 34.56
C ARG A 20 -24.05 4.52 33.07
N ALA A 21 -24.46 5.73 32.68
CA ALA A 21 -24.56 6.11 31.27
C ALA A 21 -23.17 6.08 30.59
N ARG A 22 -22.13 6.55 31.30
CA ARG A 22 -20.75 6.52 30.82
C ARG A 22 -20.25 5.08 30.64
N GLU A 23 -20.43 4.22 31.63
CA GLU A 23 -20.00 2.81 31.57
C GLU A 23 -20.70 2.02 30.45
N GLN A 24 -21.94 2.38 30.10
CA GLN A 24 -22.64 1.82 28.94
C GLN A 24 -22.07 2.34 27.60
N MET A 25 -21.78 3.63 27.52
CA MET A 25 -21.33 4.29 26.29
C MET A 25 -19.88 3.94 25.90
N LEU A 26 -18.97 3.87 26.86
CA LEU A 26 -17.54 3.62 26.60
C LEU A 26 -17.25 2.37 25.75
N PRO A 27 -17.76 1.17 26.07
CA PRO A 27 -17.51 -0.02 25.25
C PRO A 27 -18.11 0.11 23.85
N LEU A 28 -19.30 0.71 23.71
CA LEU A 28 -19.95 0.92 22.41
C LEU A 28 -19.10 1.81 21.49
N CYS A 29 -18.52 2.90 22.01
CA CYS A 29 -17.61 3.75 21.25
C CYS A 29 -16.35 2.98 20.82
N ARG A 30 -15.74 2.21 21.72
CA ARG A 30 -14.54 1.42 21.42
C ARG A 30 -14.80 0.37 20.33
N ASP A 31 -15.93 -0.33 20.42
CA ASP A 31 -16.32 -1.32 19.42
C ASP A 31 -16.66 -0.66 18.08
N SER A 32 -17.32 0.51 18.09
CA SER A 32 -17.54 1.28 16.86
C SER A 32 -16.23 1.63 16.18
N ILE A 33 -15.25 2.18 16.91
CA ILE A 33 -13.93 2.53 16.37
C ILE A 33 -13.27 1.28 15.76
N ARG A 34 -13.30 0.15 16.46
CA ARG A 34 -12.79 -1.13 15.95
C ARG A 34 -13.47 -1.55 14.63
N HIS A 35 -14.79 -1.41 14.55
CA HIS A 35 -15.54 -1.69 13.32
C HIS A 35 -15.21 -0.71 12.18
N SER A 36 -15.00 0.58 12.47
CA SER A 36 -14.53 1.57 11.50
C SER A 36 -13.15 1.22 10.95
N SER A 37 -12.18 0.89 11.82
CA SER A 37 -10.85 0.48 11.36
C SER A 37 -10.90 -0.82 10.55
N ASN A 38 -11.75 -1.78 10.93
CA ASN A 38 -11.93 -3.01 10.15
C ASN A 38 -12.58 -2.74 8.79
N THR A 39 -13.51 -1.79 8.71
CA THR A 39 -14.09 -1.34 7.45
C THR A 39 -13.01 -0.82 6.50
N ILE A 40 -12.13 0.07 6.97
CA ILE A 40 -11.02 0.58 6.17
C ILE A 40 -10.11 -0.56 5.68
N ARG A 41 -9.78 -1.53 6.55
CA ARG A 41 -8.99 -2.70 6.16
C ARG A 41 -9.68 -3.53 5.07
N ALA A 42 -11.00 -3.75 5.17
CA ALA A 42 -11.78 -4.46 4.17
C ALA A 42 -11.83 -3.70 2.83
N VAL A 43 -11.96 -2.36 2.86
CA VAL A 43 -11.88 -1.50 1.67
C VAL A 43 -10.55 -1.70 0.93
N HIS A 44 -9.42 -1.70 1.64
CA HIS A 44 -8.10 -1.94 1.02
C HIS A 44 -7.92 -3.35 0.47
N ARG A 45 -8.62 -4.34 1.05
CA ARG A 45 -8.70 -5.71 0.50
C ARG A 45 -9.73 -5.86 -0.62
N GLN A 46 -10.45 -4.78 -0.97
CA GLN A 46 -11.55 -4.77 -1.95
C GLN A 46 -12.74 -5.67 -1.56
N GLU A 47 -12.91 -5.94 -0.27
CA GLU A 47 -14.02 -6.72 0.30
C GLU A 47 -15.19 -5.77 0.65
N PHE A 48 -15.83 -5.20 -0.38
CA PHE A 48 -16.79 -4.11 -0.20
C PHE A 48 -18.08 -4.51 0.54
N ASP A 49 -18.57 -5.74 0.33
CA ASP A 49 -19.75 -6.24 1.04
C ASP A 49 -19.49 -6.36 2.55
N GLU A 50 -18.32 -6.88 2.93
CA GLU A 50 -17.89 -6.96 4.33
C GLU A 50 -17.70 -5.54 4.91
N ALA A 51 -17.08 -4.63 4.15
CA ALA A 51 -16.91 -3.25 4.56
C ALA A 51 -18.27 -2.57 4.84
N GLU A 52 -19.27 -2.75 3.97
CA GLU A 52 -20.61 -2.21 4.17
C GLU A 52 -21.31 -2.81 5.40
N GLU A 53 -21.11 -4.10 5.68
CA GLU A 53 -21.66 -4.75 6.88
C GLU A 53 -21.01 -4.23 8.17
N LEU A 54 -19.68 -4.14 8.20
CA LEU A 54 -18.91 -3.59 9.31
C LEU A 54 -19.29 -2.14 9.60
N LEU A 55 -19.47 -1.33 8.55
CA LEU A 55 -19.85 0.06 8.67
C LEU A 55 -21.27 0.23 9.24
N ARG A 56 -22.21 -0.64 8.84
CA ARG A 56 -23.55 -0.70 9.44
C ARG A 56 -23.50 -1.05 10.93
N LYS A 57 -22.65 -2.00 11.33
CA LYS A 57 -22.43 -2.35 12.74
C LYS A 57 -21.88 -1.16 13.53
N ALA A 58 -20.88 -0.44 13.00
CA ALA A 58 -20.34 0.76 13.62
C ALA A 58 -21.42 1.82 13.86
N ARG A 59 -22.25 2.13 12.84
CA ARG A 59 -23.33 3.12 12.98
C ARG A 59 -24.38 2.73 14.02
N SER A 60 -24.71 1.44 14.12
CA SER A 60 -25.62 0.94 15.16
C SER A 60 -25.05 1.18 16.55
N LEU A 61 -23.79 0.82 16.78
CA LEU A 61 -23.11 1.01 18.06
C LEU A 61 -23.02 2.48 18.46
N ILE A 62 -22.72 3.38 17.50
CA ILE A 62 -22.75 4.83 17.75
C ILE A 62 -24.15 5.28 18.16
N SER A 63 -25.19 4.82 17.45
CA SER A 63 -26.56 5.19 17.80
C SER A 63 -26.95 4.74 19.21
N ASP A 64 -26.50 3.58 19.64
CA ASP A 64 -26.76 3.08 20.98
C ASP A 64 -25.94 3.83 22.04
N ALA A 65 -24.71 4.23 21.72
CA ALA A 65 -23.90 5.10 22.57
C ALA A 65 -24.56 6.48 22.76
N GLU A 66 -25.03 7.11 21.68
CA GLU A 66 -25.76 8.38 21.70
C GLU A 66 -27.03 8.29 22.57
N LYS A 67 -27.80 7.20 22.45
CA LYS A 67 -28.99 6.97 23.28
C LYS A 67 -28.64 6.88 24.76
N ALA A 68 -27.58 6.13 25.11
CA ALA A 68 -27.15 5.93 26.49
C ALA A 68 -26.80 7.26 27.20
N VAL A 69 -26.30 8.25 26.44
CA VAL A 69 -25.92 9.57 26.99
C VAL A 69 -26.85 10.71 26.60
N SER A 70 -28.00 10.43 25.98
CA SER A 70 -28.96 11.44 25.49
C SER A 70 -29.42 12.44 26.55
N SER A 71 -29.48 12.01 27.82
CA SER A 71 -29.83 12.86 28.97
C SER A 71 -28.64 13.65 29.56
N ASN A 72 -27.42 13.41 29.08
CA ASN A 72 -26.17 13.95 29.61
C ASN A 72 -25.31 14.61 28.52
N ARG A 73 -25.54 15.91 28.28
CA ARG A 73 -24.83 16.69 27.24
C ARG A 73 -23.30 16.67 27.38
N GLU A 74 -22.78 16.65 28.61
CA GLU A 74 -21.34 16.57 28.87
C GLU A 74 -20.72 15.27 28.33
N LEU A 75 -21.42 14.15 28.49
CA LEU A 75 -20.98 12.85 27.98
C LEU A 75 -21.19 12.75 26.47
N ALA A 76 -22.32 13.26 25.96
CA ALA A 76 -22.61 13.33 24.53
C ALA A 76 -21.56 14.10 23.73
N ASN A 77 -20.96 15.13 24.35
CA ASN A 77 -19.87 15.93 23.77
C ASN A 77 -18.47 15.48 24.23
N GLY A 78 -18.37 14.33 24.89
CA GLY A 78 -17.12 13.78 25.38
C GLY A 78 -16.19 13.35 24.24
N GLY A 79 -14.87 13.40 24.50
CA GLY A 79 -13.85 13.09 23.50
C GLY A 79 -14.05 11.74 22.80
N ILE A 80 -14.35 10.68 23.56
CA ILE A 80 -14.49 9.33 22.99
C ILE A 80 -15.67 9.17 22.01
N ILE A 81 -16.79 9.88 22.22
CA ILE A 81 -17.90 9.87 21.25
C ILE A 81 -17.49 10.61 19.98
N ARG A 82 -16.82 11.76 20.13
CA ARG A 82 -16.31 12.53 18.99
C ARG A 82 -15.29 11.74 18.18
N ASP A 83 -14.41 11.01 18.85
CA ASP A 83 -13.46 10.11 18.22
C ASP A 83 -14.21 9.01 17.44
N ALA A 84 -15.21 8.36 18.06
CA ALA A 84 -16.02 7.36 17.37
C ALA A 84 -16.74 7.92 16.12
N HIS A 85 -17.27 9.16 16.19
CA HIS A 85 -17.87 9.84 15.04
C HIS A 85 -16.85 10.14 13.94
N LYS A 86 -15.67 10.62 14.30
CA LYS A 86 -14.59 10.94 13.36
C LYS A 86 -14.12 9.69 12.62
N GLU A 87 -13.82 8.61 13.34
CA GLU A 87 -13.37 7.33 12.77
C GLU A 87 -14.45 6.68 11.90
N TYR A 88 -15.73 6.81 12.29
CA TYR A 88 -16.86 6.37 11.45
C TYR A 88 -17.01 7.22 10.18
N ALA A 89 -16.82 8.54 10.27
CA ALA A 89 -16.86 9.42 9.12
C ALA A 89 -15.72 9.09 8.14
N GLU A 90 -14.49 8.91 8.63
CA GLU A 90 -13.34 8.47 7.83
C GLU A 90 -13.64 7.17 7.07
N ALA A 91 -14.10 6.14 7.77
CA ALA A 91 -14.42 4.85 7.16
C ALA A 91 -15.54 4.96 6.11
N SER A 92 -16.60 5.75 6.40
CA SER A 92 -17.72 5.98 5.49
C SER A 92 -17.30 6.70 4.22
N ILE A 93 -16.50 7.76 4.37
CA ILE A 93 -16.01 8.59 3.27
C ILE A 93 -15.05 7.77 2.40
N THR A 94 -14.11 7.06 3.02
CA THR A 94 -13.15 6.19 2.32
C THR A 94 -13.87 5.15 1.47
N LEU A 95 -14.86 4.44 2.05
CA LEU A 95 -15.66 3.45 1.33
C LEU A 95 -16.44 4.06 0.16
N ALA A 96 -17.02 5.25 0.34
CA ALA A 96 -17.76 5.94 -0.71
C ALA A 96 -16.85 6.31 -1.89
N LEU A 97 -15.72 6.97 -1.62
CA LEU A 97 -14.80 7.44 -2.64
C LEU A 97 -14.13 6.30 -3.39
N VAL A 98 -13.69 5.25 -2.69
CA VAL A 98 -13.10 4.06 -3.32
C VAL A 98 -14.12 3.32 -4.20
N ASN A 99 -15.41 3.37 -3.88
CA ASN A 99 -16.46 2.82 -4.75
C ASN A 99 -16.95 3.76 -5.86
N GLY A 100 -16.38 4.97 -6.00
CA GLY A 100 -16.86 5.96 -6.97
C GLY A 100 -18.26 6.50 -6.65
N LYS A 101 -18.69 6.38 -5.40
CA LYS A 101 -19.95 6.97 -4.91
C LYS A 101 -19.71 8.41 -4.46
N SER A 102 -20.76 9.23 -4.48
CA SER A 102 -20.69 10.61 -3.99
C SER A 102 -20.36 10.68 -2.49
N LEU A 103 -19.68 11.75 -2.09
CA LEU A 103 -19.37 12.04 -0.69
C LEU A 103 -20.66 12.09 0.17
N PRO A 104 -20.76 11.29 1.23
CA PRO A 104 -21.93 11.32 2.11
C PRO A 104 -21.91 12.59 2.97
N SER A 105 -23.04 13.28 3.10
CA SER A 105 -23.10 14.49 3.92
C SER A 105 -23.01 14.20 5.44
N PRO A 106 -22.56 15.15 6.28
CA PRO A 106 -22.57 15.00 7.74
C PRO A 106 -23.95 14.64 8.29
N LYS A 107 -25.00 15.24 7.72
CA LYS A 107 -26.41 14.97 8.08
C LYS A 107 -26.81 13.54 7.76
N THR A 108 -26.38 13.00 6.62
CA THR A 108 -26.63 11.61 6.22
C THR A 108 -25.94 10.65 7.18
N LEU A 109 -24.69 10.94 7.55
CA LEU A 109 -23.91 10.12 8.47
C LEU A 109 -24.32 10.27 9.94
N ARG A 110 -25.08 11.32 10.28
CA ARG A 110 -25.47 11.70 11.65
C ARG A 110 -24.24 11.86 12.55
N VAL A 111 -23.28 12.65 12.09
CA VAL A 111 -22.08 13.01 12.85
C VAL A 111 -22.00 14.53 12.99
N ASP A 112 -21.25 14.98 14.00
CA ASP A 112 -20.95 16.40 14.19
C ASP A 112 -20.06 16.94 13.08
N ASP A 113 -20.19 18.22 12.76
CA ASP A 113 -19.47 18.87 11.65
C ASP A 113 -17.96 18.84 11.87
N ALA A 114 -17.48 19.06 13.10
CA ALA A 114 -16.04 19.00 13.39
C ALA A 114 -15.50 17.57 13.25
N ALA A 115 -16.23 16.57 13.73
CA ALA A 115 -15.86 15.16 13.57
C ALA A 115 -15.85 14.75 12.09
N TYR A 116 -16.83 15.21 11.31
CA TYR A 116 -16.90 14.97 9.87
C TYR A 116 -15.70 15.57 9.12
N LEU A 117 -15.38 16.85 9.36
CA LEU A 117 -14.27 17.53 8.68
C LEU A 117 -12.91 16.88 8.99
N ASN A 118 -12.71 16.44 10.23
CA ASN A 118 -11.50 15.70 10.59
C ASN A 118 -11.46 14.31 9.94
N GLY A 119 -12.57 13.56 9.98
CA GLY A 119 -12.65 12.26 9.30
C GLY A 119 -12.49 12.36 7.78
N LEU A 120 -12.98 13.44 7.17
CA LEU A 120 -12.77 13.76 5.75
C LEU A 120 -11.28 13.96 5.45
N GLY A 121 -10.56 14.67 6.32
CA GLY A 121 -9.12 14.86 6.17
C GLY A 121 -8.31 13.58 6.39
N GLU A 122 -8.68 12.74 7.36
CA GLU A 122 -8.03 11.44 7.59
C GLU A 122 -8.28 10.47 6.43
N ALA A 123 -9.48 10.50 5.84
CA ALA A 123 -9.81 9.70 4.65
C ALA A 123 -8.90 10.01 3.45
N VAL A 124 -8.35 11.22 3.32
CA VAL A 124 -7.34 11.55 2.30
C VAL A 124 -6.10 10.68 2.42
N GLY A 125 -5.69 10.34 3.64
CA GLY A 125 -4.61 9.39 3.90
C GLY A 125 -4.92 7.98 3.37
N GLU A 126 -6.14 7.52 3.58
CA GLU A 126 -6.60 6.22 3.08
C GLU A 126 -6.79 6.21 1.56
N ILE A 127 -7.21 7.32 0.94
CA ILE A 127 -7.22 7.46 -0.54
C ILE A 127 -5.80 7.36 -1.09
N ARG A 128 -4.81 8.03 -0.48
CA ARG A 128 -3.40 7.90 -0.89
C ARG A 128 -2.96 6.44 -0.83
N ARG A 129 -3.30 5.72 0.24
CA ARG A 129 -2.95 4.31 0.38
C ARG A 129 -3.58 3.46 -0.71
N TYR A 130 -4.86 3.67 -1.00
CA TYR A 130 -5.56 2.98 -2.08
C TYR A 130 -4.90 3.25 -3.44
N LEU A 131 -4.55 4.51 -3.72
CA LEU A 131 -3.85 4.90 -4.94
C LEU A 131 -2.48 4.22 -5.07
N LEU A 132 -1.68 4.19 -4.01
CA LEU A 132 -0.38 3.49 -4.00
C LEU A 132 -0.53 2.00 -4.26
N ASP A 133 -1.54 1.35 -3.66
CA ASP A 133 -1.81 -0.06 -3.90
C ASP A 133 -2.29 -0.34 -5.33
N SER A 134 -3.08 0.56 -5.94
CA SER A 134 -3.51 0.46 -7.34
C SER A 134 -2.36 0.69 -8.32
N MET A 135 -1.51 1.71 -8.08
CA MET A 135 -0.29 1.95 -8.84
C MET A 135 0.65 0.72 -8.81
N ARG A 136 0.80 0.07 -7.66
CA ARG A 136 1.59 -1.16 -7.53
C ARG A 136 1.04 -2.32 -8.38
N ARG A 137 -0.27 -2.36 -8.64
CA ARG A 137 -0.94 -3.33 -9.51
C ARG A 137 -0.96 -2.92 -10.98
N GLY A 138 -0.40 -1.76 -11.33
CA GLY A 138 -0.44 -1.19 -12.68
C GLY A 138 -1.79 -0.56 -13.05
N ASP A 139 -2.66 -0.30 -12.08
CA ASP A 139 -3.96 0.36 -12.31
C ASP A 139 -3.87 1.86 -11.98
N LEU A 140 -3.91 2.68 -13.03
CA LEU A 140 -3.93 4.15 -12.97
C LEU A 140 -5.29 4.75 -13.34
N SER A 141 -6.30 3.92 -13.60
CA SER A 141 -7.57 4.35 -14.20
C SER A 141 -8.28 5.45 -13.41
N ARG A 142 -8.20 5.40 -12.07
CA ARG A 142 -8.83 6.36 -11.16
C ARG A 142 -7.83 7.31 -10.48
N GLY A 143 -6.58 7.35 -10.94
CA GLY A 143 -5.51 8.14 -10.35
C GLY A 143 -5.84 9.63 -10.26
N GLU A 144 -6.11 10.24 -11.42
CA GLU A 144 -6.41 11.68 -11.54
C GLU A 144 -7.74 12.05 -10.87
N GLU A 145 -8.76 11.20 -10.99
CA GLU A 145 -10.07 11.40 -10.34
C GLU A 145 -9.92 11.54 -8.81
N LEU A 146 -9.25 10.56 -8.19
CA LEU A 146 -9.06 10.55 -6.74
C LEU A 146 -8.11 11.67 -6.29
N LEU A 147 -7.06 11.98 -7.07
CA LEU A 147 -6.18 13.10 -6.77
C LEU A 147 -6.93 14.45 -6.80
N GLY A 148 -7.84 14.64 -7.76
CA GLY A 148 -8.72 15.82 -7.83
C GLY A 148 -9.61 15.93 -6.59
N ILE A 149 -10.23 14.82 -6.17
CA ILE A 149 -11.04 14.79 -4.94
C ILE A 149 -10.20 15.15 -3.70
N MET A 150 -8.95 14.67 -3.60
CA MET A 150 -8.06 15.04 -2.50
C MET A 150 -7.75 16.55 -2.50
N ASP A 151 -7.59 17.16 -3.68
CA ASP A 151 -7.35 18.61 -3.85
C ASP A 151 -8.60 19.43 -3.46
N ASP A 152 -9.79 19.00 -3.86
CA ASP A 152 -11.06 19.62 -3.48
C ASP A 152 -11.29 19.57 -1.96
N ILE A 153 -10.95 18.43 -1.33
CA ILE A 153 -11.00 18.28 0.12
C ILE A 153 -10.04 19.29 0.78
N TYR A 154 -8.78 19.34 0.34
CA TYR A 154 -7.80 20.28 0.89
C TYR A 154 -8.26 21.74 0.75
N SER A 155 -8.71 22.11 -0.45
CA SER A 155 -9.21 23.44 -0.77
C SER A 155 -10.43 23.83 0.06
N THR A 156 -11.28 22.86 0.42
CA THR A 156 -12.39 23.10 1.34
C THR A 156 -11.89 23.26 2.78
N LEU A 157 -11.04 22.35 3.27
CA LEU A 157 -10.58 22.35 4.65
C LEU A 157 -9.78 23.61 5.02
N VAL A 158 -8.97 24.13 4.09
CA VAL A 158 -8.17 25.34 4.34
C VAL A 158 -9.02 26.61 4.54
N THR A 159 -10.26 26.61 4.05
CA THR A 159 -11.20 27.74 4.25
C THR A 159 -11.85 27.75 5.63
N MET A 160 -11.69 26.68 6.41
CA MET A 160 -12.32 26.53 7.73
C MET A 160 -11.50 27.24 8.82
N ASP A 161 -11.43 28.57 8.75
CA ASP A 161 -10.70 29.39 9.74
C ASP A 161 -11.51 29.62 11.02
N TYR A 162 -11.54 28.59 11.86
CA TYR A 162 -12.17 28.63 13.18
C TYR A 162 -11.20 28.14 14.26
N PRO A 163 -11.36 28.58 15.53
CA PRO A 163 -10.56 28.10 16.65
C PRO A 163 -10.63 26.58 16.85
N ASP A 164 -9.52 25.98 17.28
CA ASP A 164 -9.41 24.53 17.52
C ASP A 164 -10.42 24.00 18.54
N ALA A 165 -10.86 24.84 19.48
CA ALA A 165 -11.90 24.47 20.45
C ALA A 165 -13.26 24.13 19.79
N ILE A 166 -13.52 24.67 18.60
CA ILE A 166 -14.72 24.39 17.80
C ILE A 166 -14.44 23.25 16.82
N THR A 167 -13.30 23.27 16.14
CA THR A 167 -13.00 22.35 15.03
C THR A 167 -12.35 21.04 15.46
N GLY A 168 -11.97 20.90 16.73
CA GLY A 168 -11.35 19.67 17.24
C GLY A 168 -9.93 19.43 16.69
N GLY A 169 -9.18 20.48 16.39
CA GLY A 169 -7.80 20.36 15.89
C GLY A 169 -7.69 20.23 14.36
N LEU A 170 -8.69 20.71 13.61
CA LEU A 170 -8.77 20.60 12.16
C LEU A 170 -7.56 21.19 11.41
N ARG A 171 -6.89 22.20 11.96
CA ARG A 171 -5.68 22.79 11.36
C ARG A 171 -4.57 21.75 11.18
N ARG A 172 -4.34 20.91 12.20
CA ARG A 172 -3.35 19.82 12.13
C ARG A 172 -3.72 18.81 11.06
N THR A 173 -5.00 18.47 10.96
CA THR A 173 -5.51 17.55 9.93
C THR A 173 -5.34 18.16 8.53
N THR A 174 -5.62 19.44 8.36
CA THR A 174 -5.45 20.17 7.09
C THR A 174 -3.99 20.21 6.65
N ASP A 175 -3.06 20.44 7.58
CA ASP A 175 -1.62 20.39 7.31
C ASP A 175 -1.15 19.00 6.88
N MET A 176 -1.69 17.95 7.53
CA MET A 176 -1.43 16.56 7.14
C MET A 176 -1.94 16.29 5.72
N VAL A 177 -3.18 16.70 5.41
CA VAL A 177 -3.81 16.57 4.10
C VAL A 177 -2.94 17.21 3.01
N ARG A 178 -2.44 18.43 3.22
CA ARG A 178 -1.51 19.12 2.29
C ARG A 178 -0.29 18.26 1.97
N GLY A 179 0.41 17.77 3.00
CA GLY A 179 1.61 16.96 2.81
C GLY A 179 1.32 15.58 2.19
N VAL A 180 0.14 15.01 2.41
CA VAL A 180 -0.31 13.78 1.74
C VAL A 180 -0.61 14.04 0.27
N LEU A 181 -1.35 15.11 -0.04
CA LEU A 181 -1.73 15.52 -1.40
C LEU A 181 -0.49 15.80 -2.27
N GLU A 182 0.46 16.60 -1.78
CA GLU A 182 1.69 16.95 -2.52
C GLU A 182 2.52 15.72 -2.90
N ARG A 183 2.66 14.78 -1.94
CA ARG A 183 3.37 13.52 -2.19
C ARG A 183 2.61 12.64 -3.18
N THR A 184 1.28 12.54 -3.06
CA THR A 184 0.47 11.70 -3.95
C THR A 184 0.49 12.24 -5.37
N ARG A 185 0.42 13.56 -5.55
CA ARG A 185 0.58 14.20 -6.85
C ARG A 185 1.93 13.86 -7.48
N SER A 186 3.00 13.92 -6.69
CA SER A 186 4.36 13.61 -7.15
C SER A 186 4.50 12.14 -7.58
N ASP A 187 4.03 11.21 -6.74
CA ASP A 187 4.09 9.77 -7.02
C ASP A 187 3.28 9.42 -8.28
N LEU A 188 2.04 9.91 -8.36
CA LEU A 188 1.14 9.63 -9.48
C LEU A 188 1.69 10.20 -10.80
N THR A 189 2.18 11.44 -10.78
CA THR A 189 2.76 12.08 -11.98
C THR A 189 3.95 11.28 -12.48
N LEU A 190 4.82 10.83 -11.58
CA LEU A 190 6.00 10.03 -11.96
C LEU A 190 5.58 8.70 -12.58
N THR A 191 4.65 7.98 -11.96
CA THR A 191 4.17 6.68 -12.47
C THR A 191 3.48 6.84 -13.83
N MET A 192 2.65 7.86 -14.02
CA MET A 192 2.00 8.11 -15.32
C MET A 192 3.01 8.45 -16.42
N ARG A 193 4.03 9.26 -16.12
CA ARG A 193 5.09 9.56 -17.11
C ARG A 193 5.94 8.35 -17.45
N GLN A 194 6.18 7.46 -16.49
CA GLN A 194 6.88 6.20 -16.74
C GLN A 194 6.06 5.29 -17.65
N GLU A 195 4.75 5.15 -17.41
CA GLU A 195 3.86 4.35 -18.27
C GLU A 195 3.77 4.93 -19.69
N GLU A 196 3.68 6.26 -19.82
CA GLU A 196 3.70 6.93 -21.13
C GLU A 196 5.02 6.69 -21.87
N LEU A 197 6.16 6.77 -21.16
CA LEU A 197 7.48 6.50 -21.73
C LEU A 197 7.60 5.04 -22.19
N GLU A 198 7.14 4.08 -21.37
CA GLU A 198 7.15 2.65 -21.71
C GLU A 198 6.32 2.38 -22.97
N LYS A 199 5.10 2.94 -23.05
CA LYS A 199 4.25 2.85 -24.25
C LYS A 199 4.95 3.42 -25.48
N ARG A 200 5.61 4.57 -25.35
CA ARG A 200 6.37 5.19 -26.45
C ARG A 200 7.53 4.31 -26.89
N LEU A 201 8.31 3.77 -25.96
CA LEU A 201 9.45 2.89 -26.26
C LEU A 201 9.00 1.62 -27.01
N VAL A 202 7.86 1.03 -26.64
CA VAL A 202 7.27 -0.11 -27.35
C VAL A 202 6.78 0.29 -28.75
N SER A 203 6.28 1.52 -28.92
CA SER A 203 5.78 2.03 -30.21
C SER A 203 6.85 2.55 -31.15
N LEU A 204 8.11 2.68 -30.70
CA LEU A 204 9.19 3.10 -31.57
C LEU A 204 9.34 2.03 -32.67
N PRO A 205 9.28 2.41 -33.96
CA PRO A 205 9.68 1.47 -34.99
C PRO A 205 11.10 1.06 -34.66
N VAL A 206 11.33 -0.25 -34.58
CA VAL A 206 12.67 -0.78 -34.73
C VAL A 206 13.01 -0.53 -36.19
N ASP A 207 13.35 0.72 -36.52
CA ASP A 207 14.08 1.05 -37.74
C ASP A 207 15.43 0.41 -37.52
N ILE A 208 15.50 -0.86 -37.89
CA ILE A 208 16.73 -1.50 -38.29
C ILE A 208 17.15 -0.66 -39.51
N PRO A 209 18.13 0.27 -39.40
CA PRO A 209 18.52 1.08 -40.54
C PRO A 209 18.80 0.16 -41.74
N ALA A 210 18.50 0.60 -42.97
CA ALA A 210 18.68 -0.21 -44.17
C ALA A 210 20.10 -0.80 -44.32
N SER A 211 21.10 -0.19 -43.67
CA SER A 211 22.47 -0.72 -43.53
C SER A 211 22.57 -2.02 -42.72
N ILE A 212 21.59 -2.32 -41.86
CA ILE A 212 21.43 -3.60 -41.18
C ILE A 212 20.56 -4.57 -42.01
N GLU A 213 19.55 -4.11 -42.77
CA GLU A 213 18.82 -4.97 -43.72
C GLU A 213 19.72 -5.46 -44.89
N GLU A 214 20.58 -4.60 -45.44
CA GLU A 214 21.59 -4.98 -46.43
C GLU A 214 22.63 -5.95 -45.84
N ALA A 215 22.97 -5.78 -44.55
CA ALA A 215 23.83 -6.72 -43.79
C ALA A 215 23.11 -8.02 -43.37
N MET A 216 21.78 -8.10 -43.54
CA MET A 216 20.94 -9.28 -43.28
C MET A 216 20.57 -10.03 -44.56
N SER A 217 21.01 -9.58 -45.75
CA SER A 217 20.96 -10.41 -46.95
C SER A 217 21.98 -11.55 -46.85
N GLU A 218 21.56 -12.78 -47.16
CA GLU A 218 22.26 -14.06 -46.89
C GLU A 218 23.70 -14.20 -47.42
N LYS A 219 24.28 -13.19 -48.06
CA LYS A 219 25.61 -13.28 -48.70
C LYS A 219 26.76 -12.65 -47.93
N ASP A 220 26.50 -11.79 -46.95
CA ASP A 220 27.55 -11.20 -46.10
C ASP A 220 26.98 -10.86 -44.72
N MET A 221 26.44 -11.86 -44.01
CA MET A 221 26.29 -11.73 -42.56
C MET A 221 27.69 -11.47 -41.97
N PRO A 222 27.95 -10.33 -41.29
CA PRO A 222 29.04 -10.35 -40.34
C PRO A 222 28.64 -11.44 -39.34
N GLU A 223 29.52 -12.40 -39.06
CA GLU A 223 29.35 -13.24 -37.89
C GLU A 223 29.10 -12.28 -36.72
N THR A 224 27.84 -12.12 -36.31
CA THR A 224 27.54 -11.57 -35.00
C THR A 224 28.05 -12.64 -34.07
N LYS A 225 29.32 -12.51 -33.71
CA LYS A 225 29.86 -13.10 -32.50
C LYS A 225 29.10 -12.43 -31.36
N THR A 226 27.86 -12.86 -31.12
CA THR A 226 27.48 -13.19 -29.76
C THR A 226 28.61 -14.09 -29.31
N ASN A 227 29.56 -13.51 -28.57
CA ASN A 227 30.66 -14.23 -27.94
C ASN A 227 30.10 -15.16 -26.83
N GLU A 228 28.85 -15.61 -26.96
CA GLU A 228 28.28 -16.69 -26.19
C GLU A 228 28.95 -17.97 -26.70
N PRO A 229 29.67 -18.70 -25.83
CA PRO A 229 30.31 -19.93 -26.23
C PRO A 229 29.24 -20.91 -26.74
N VAL A 230 29.43 -21.40 -27.96
CA VAL A 230 28.74 -22.59 -28.45
C VAL A 230 29.23 -23.76 -27.60
N LEU A 231 28.30 -24.40 -26.90
CA LEU A 231 28.60 -25.54 -26.05
C LEU A 231 28.56 -26.82 -26.90
N ASP A 232 29.56 -27.68 -26.76
CA ASP A 232 29.50 -29.04 -27.29
C ASP A 232 28.53 -29.92 -26.48
N ASP A 233 28.26 -31.14 -26.96
CA ASP A 233 27.28 -32.04 -26.32
C ASP A 233 27.61 -32.32 -24.83
N LYS A 234 28.90 -32.43 -24.48
CA LYS A 234 29.33 -32.64 -23.07
C LYS A 234 29.15 -31.38 -22.23
N GLN A 235 29.40 -30.22 -22.82
CA GLN A 235 29.20 -28.93 -22.18
C GLN A 235 27.71 -28.63 -21.99
N MET A 236 26.85 -29.15 -22.86
CA MET A 236 25.39 -29.04 -22.73
C MET A 236 24.87 -29.82 -21.53
N ASP A 237 25.36 -31.05 -21.30
CA ASP A 237 25.01 -31.84 -20.11
C ASP A 237 25.36 -31.09 -18.80
N ILE A 238 26.53 -30.44 -18.78
CA ILE A 238 26.96 -29.62 -17.64
C ILE A 238 26.08 -28.38 -17.50
N TYR A 239 25.67 -27.79 -18.61
CA TYR A 239 24.77 -26.63 -18.62
C TYR A 239 23.41 -26.95 -18.04
N GLU A 240 22.82 -28.08 -18.42
CA GLU A 240 21.57 -28.57 -17.86
C GLU A 240 21.69 -28.81 -16.34
N ALA A 241 22.77 -29.47 -15.90
CA ALA A 241 23.02 -29.69 -14.47
C ALA A 241 23.17 -28.37 -13.68
N LEU A 242 23.76 -27.33 -14.28
CA LEU A 242 23.86 -26.00 -13.67
C LEU A 242 22.52 -25.25 -13.65
N ILE A 243 21.66 -25.44 -14.67
CA ILE A 243 20.30 -24.89 -14.68
C ILE A 243 19.46 -25.52 -13.58
N GLU A 244 19.46 -26.85 -13.46
CA GLU A 244 18.71 -27.56 -12.43
C GLU A 244 19.16 -27.17 -11.02
N TRP A 245 20.48 -27.10 -10.80
CA TRP A 245 21.04 -26.63 -9.54
C TRP A 245 20.58 -25.20 -9.21
N ARG A 246 20.61 -24.29 -10.18
CA ARG A 246 20.18 -22.90 -10.00
C ARG A 246 18.70 -22.82 -9.61
N GLN A 247 17.84 -23.58 -10.28
CA GLN A 247 16.40 -23.64 -9.97
C GLN A 247 16.14 -24.12 -8.55
N LYS A 248 16.84 -25.17 -8.12
CA LYS A 248 16.74 -25.69 -6.76
C LYS A 248 17.18 -24.66 -5.72
N ARG A 249 18.32 -23.99 -5.95
CA ARG A 249 18.83 -22.95 -5.05
C ARG A 249 17.95 -21.71 -5.00
N ALA A 250 17.34 -21.32 -6.13
CA ALA A 250 16.39 -20.22 -6.22
C ALA A 250 15.19 -20.47 -5.31
N THR A 251 14.67 -21.69 -5.35
CA THR A 251 13.55 -22.13 -4.51
C THR A 251 13.92 -22.21 -3.02
N GLU A 252 15.06 -22.81 -2.68
CA GLU A 252 15.53 -22.94 -1.28
C GLU A 252 15.77 -21.58 -0.60
N GLU A 253 16.22 -20.57 -1.35
CA GLU A 253 16.52 -19.24 -0.84
C GLU A 253 15.40 -18.21 -1.06
N ASN A 254 14.27 -18.63 -1.67
CA ASN A 254 13.15 -17.76 -2.04
C ASN A 254 13.58 -16.54 -2.90
N LEU A 255 14.42 -16.79 -3.91
CA LEU A 255 14.95 -15.80 -4.85
C LEU A 255 14.61 -16.20 -6.30
N THR A 256 14.62 -15.25 -7.23
CA THR A 256 14.52 -15.57 -8.67
C THR A 256 15.86 -16.08 -9.23
N GLU A 257 15.83 -17.04 -10.16
CA GLU A 257 17.00 -17.67 -10.78
C GLU A 257 18.10 -16.69 -11.25
N ASN A 258 17.71 -15.57 -11.87
CA ASN A 258 18.61 -14.55 -12.39
C ASN A 258 19.44 -13.84 -11.29
N ILE A 259 18.98 -13.84 -10.05
CA ILE A 259 19.70 -13.28 -8.89
C ILE A 259 20.85 -14.21 -8.47
N ILE A 260 20.70 -15.52 -8.67
CA ILE A 260 21.74 -16.52 -8.40
C ILE A 260 22.79 -16.49 -9.50
N ALA A 261 22.40 -16.73 -10.76
CA ALA A 261 23.30 -16.66 -11.92
C ALA A 261 22.51 -16.49 -13.23
N ARG A 262 22.92 -15.53 -14.08
CA ARG A 262 22.33 -15.37 -15.41
C ARG A 262 22.78 -16.50 -16.34
N ASN A 263 22.01 -16.79 -17.39
CA ASN A 263 22.36 -17.82 -18.38
C ASN A 263 23.76 -17.61 -19.00
N SER A 264 24.13 -16.37 -19.28
CA SER A 264 25.46 -16.02 -19.77
C SER A 264 26.58 -16.34 -18.78
N MET A 265 26.34 -16.22 -17.47
CA MET A 265 27.32 -16.58 -16.44
C MET A 265 27.52 -18.09 -16.38
N LEU A 266 26.44 -18.87 -16.49
CA LEU A 266 26.53 -20.34 -16.51
C LEU A 266 27.33 -20.83 -17.73
N LYS A 267 27.06 -20.26 -18.91
CA LYS A 267 27.83 -20.54 -20.13
C LYS A 267 29.31 -20.16 -19.98
N GLU A 268 29.60 -19.02 -19.36
CA GLU A 268 30.99 -18.58 -19.13
C GLU A 268 31.71 -19.47 -18.10
N ILE A 269 31.01 -19.94 -17.05
CA ILE A 269 31.52 -20.92 -16.09
C ILE A 269 31.95 -22.21 -16.80
N ILE A 270 31.14 -22.71 -17.74
CA ILE A 270 31.46 -23.93 -18.49
C ILE A 270 32.65 -23.71 -19.43
N ARG A 271 32.67 -22.56 -20.11
CA ARG A 271 33.76 -22.17 -21.02
C ARG A 271 35.11 -22.02 -20.30
N ILE A 272 35.12 -21.34 -19.15
CA ILE A 272 36.33 -21.11 -18.36
C ILE A 272 36.73 -22.38 -17.59
N ASN A 273 35.75 -23.21 -17.21
CA ASN A 273 35.91 -24.42 -16.41
C ASN A 273 36.79 -24.20 -15.16
N PRO A 274 36.38 -23.31 -14.24
CA PRO A 274 37.21 -22.89 -13.11
C PRO A 274 37.55 -24.07 -12.20
N SER A 275 38.85 -24.23 -11.94
CA SER A 275 39.43 -25.28 -11.10
C SER A 275 39.52 -24.90 -9.62
N ASN A 276 39.41 -23.60 -9.32
CA ASN A 276 39.54 -23.02 -7.99
C ASN A 276 38.61 -21.81 -7.79
N MET A 277 38.49 -21.35 -6.54
CA MET A 277 37.58 -20.26 -6.18
C MET A 277 38.00 -18.92 -6.80
N HIS A 278 39.30 -18.69 -7.00
CA HIS A 278 39.82 -17.45 -7.58
C HIS A 278 39.38 -17.31 -9.04
N GLU A 279 39.51 -18.37 -9.84
CA GLU A 279 39.04 -18.39 -11.23
C GLU A 279 37.52 -18.17 -11.35
N LEU A 280 36.73 -18.66 -10.37
CA LEU A 280 35.29 -18.43 -10.34
C LEU A 280 34.93 -16.96 -10.02
N MET A 281 35.76 -16.26 -9.24
CA MET A 281 35.56 -14.84 -8.89
C MET A 281 35.81 -13.91 -10.08
N GLU A 282 36.76 -14.27 -10.94
CA GLU A 282 37.15 -13.52 -12.15
C GLU A 282 36.09 -13.60 -13.27
N ILE A 283 35.10 -14.48 -13.14
CA ILE A 283 34.01 -14.58 -14.11
C ILE A 283 33.17 -13.30 -14.09
N LYS A 284 33.11 -12.64 -15.24
CA LYS A 284 32.44 -11.36 -15.43
C LYS A 284 30.99 -11.41 -14.91
N GLY A 285 30.73 -10.66 -13.84
CA GLY A 285 29.40 -10.54 -13.24
C GLY A 285 29.04 -11.61 -12.19
N PHE A 286 29.94 -12.55 -11.89
CA PHE A 286 29.76 -13.50 -10.78
C PHE A 286 30.22 -12.89 -9.46
N GLY A 287 31.50 -12.49 -9.39
CA GLY A 287 32.09 -11.74 -8.28
C GLY A 287 32.25 -12.53 -6.97
N GLU A 288 32.94 -11.92 -6.01
CA GLU A 288 33.39 -12.55 -4.75
C GLU A 288 32.24 -13.10 -3.89
N ARG A 289 31.16 -12.34 -3.73
CA ARG A 289 30.01 -12.74 -2.88
C ARG A 289 29.34 -14.01 -3.37
N ARG A 290 29.12 -14.15 -4.69
CA ARG A 290 28.49 -15.34 -5.27
C ARG A 290 29.47 -16.52 -5.31
N ALA A 291 30.74 -16.27 -5.58
CA ALA A 291 31.78 -17.29 -5.50
C ALA A 291 31.87 -17.91 -4.10
N ASN A 292 31.94 -17.08 -3.05
CA ASN A 292 31.99 -17.57 -1.67
C ASN A 292 30.74 -18.37 -1.26
N LYS A 293 29.56 -17.96 -1.74
CA LYS A 293 28.28 -18.57 -1.37
C LYS A 293 27.96 -19.84 -2.18
N TYR A 294 28.19 -19.83 -3.48
CA TYR A 294 27.74 -20.87 -4.42
C TYR A 294 28.87 -21.68 -5.06
N GLY A 295 30.12 -21.22 -4.95
CA GLY A 295 31.23 -21.79 -5.71
C GLY A 295 31.55 -23.25 -5.40
N ARG A 296 31.32 -23.71 -4.15
CA ARG A 296 31.51 -25.13 -3.81
C ARG A 296 30.56 -26.05 -4.56
N ASP A 297 29.31 -25.63 -4.75
CA ASP A 297 28.33 -26.43 -5.46
C ASP A 297 28.59 -26.42 -6.97
N ILE A 298 28.89 -25.25 -7.53
CA ILE A 298 29.26 -25.10 -8.94
C ILE A 298 30.48 -25.95 -9.27
N MET A 299 31.55 -25.86 -8.47
CA MET A 299 32.74 -26.70 -8.65
C MET A 299 32.44 -28.21 -8.50
N ARG A 300 31.48 -28.60 -7.66
CA ARG A 300 31.06 -30.00 -7.54
C ARG A 300 30.38 -30.49 -8.83
N ILE A 301 29.56 -29.64 -9.46
CA ILE A 301 28.90 -29.94 -10.74
C ILE A 301 29.93 -30.04 -11.86
N LEU A 302 30.88 -29.10 -11.92
CA LEU A 302 31.97 -29.13 -12.90
C LEU A 302 32.89 -30.34 -12.75
N LYS A 303 33.11 -30.85 -11.53
CA LYS A 303 33.95 -32.02 -11.26
C LYS A 303 33.28 -33.37 -11.54
N LYS A 304 31.96 -33.41 -11.72
CA LYS A 304 31.21 -34.65 -12.01
C LYS A 304 31.34 -35.09 -13.49
N GLN A 305 32.43 -34.73 -14.17
CA GLN A 305 32.69 -35.19 -15.53
C GLN A 305 32.77 -36.73 -15.55
N PRO A 306 32.15 -37.42 -16.52
CA PRO A 306 32.59 -38.75 -16.91
C PRO A 306 33.97 -38.71 -17.57
#